data_AF-A0A522J9D9-F1
#
_entry.id   AF-A0A522J9D9-F1
#
_cell.length_a   1.000
_cell.length_b   1.000
_cell.length_c   1.000
_cell.angle_alpha   90.00
_cell.angle_beta   90.00
_cell.angle_gamma   90.00
#
_symmetry.space_group_name_H-M   'P 1'
#
loop_
_entity.id
_entity.type
_entity.pdbx_description
1 polymer ?
#
loop_
_entity_poly.entity_id
_entity_poly.type
_entity_poly.pdbx_seq_one_letter_code
_entity_poly.pdbx_strand_id
1 'polypeptide(L)'
;MNTNPVNYAQLLETNNLIQCHGDENYWLCVTRTVQESKLFPVPAYMMLSYANCWYRYPALFRKVESFMSAEEIGDRARHIGTKCASLMAYMPDFYLFGREWLLNMGLLKPTDGINDIIYVLDFWKRFQLAYHRNDGHITNREFGHRAQLLPERTVQVFHADLYDCAPGDELHQAAHGFMAAASQYAFLVACESRISLNNHGPYKLDDHTELLVRDFVDLAEGDLPWLDDVAAGVEHNNITVTMAVKDCHFHIVDDWGSFEAEPEFSADKLVGVGLYHSDSLTDGRVPLGMGSRGELTATFQRLTGQVTEATNKLWLRIANWSRDQMLDAGAITYFAVCKDVAHIAGCYDPDDWVKIDERAEHFRPLLNDEYGRDILVALCTAANPTQQVSDYVMMQHANRGARFFTPIPYSVLAGEPYTAGVGEVHAGTTKLPEKKDCYTTSRGKLTIADYNRASRAAPPTNVAPEYRFLGETWLKYHANTPLADALYRREQRTSRRLKDKGAGLSRADILALRGSAGE
;
A
#
# COMPACT_ATOMS: atom_id res chain seq x y z
N MET A 1 -25.49 26.92 -2.87
CA MET A 1 -26.16 26.27 -1.72
C MET A 1 -25.65 24.85 -1.67
N ASN A 2 -24.92 24.47 -0.63
CA ASN A 2 -24.36 23.11 -0.48
C ASN A 2 -25.51 22.10 -0.43
N THR A 3 -25.46 21.10 -1.30
CA THR A 3 -26.52 20.10 -1.50
C THR A 3 -26.57 19.02 -0.42
N ASN A 4 -25.63 19.02 0.53
CA ASN A 4 -25.73 18.26 1.79
C ASN A 4 -25.04 19.04 2.93
N PRO A 5 -25.77 19.53 3.95
CA PRO A 5 -25.16 20.12 5.14
C PRO A 5 -24.45 19.03 5.97
N VAL A 6 -23.29 19.36 6.52
CA VAL A 6 -22.55 18.49 7.45
C VAL A 6 -23.43 18.20 8.66
N ASN A 7 -23.66 16.93 8.97
CA ASN A 7 -24.42 16.54 10.15
C ASN A 7 -23.51 16.18 11.33
N TYR A 8 -24.09 16.14 12.53
CA TYR A 8 -23.33 15.91 13.77
C TYR A 8 -22.62 14.55 13.80
N ALA A 9 -23.27 13.47 13.35
CA ALA A 9 -22.69 12.13 13.36
C ALA A 9 -21.50 12.02 12.39
N GLN A 10 -21.63 12.59 11.19
CA GLN A 10 -20.54 12.66 10.21
C GLN A 10 -19.35 13.46 10.75
N LEU A 11 -19.61 14.58 11.42
CA LEU A 11 -18.53 15.40 12.00
C LEU A 11 -17.83 14.67 13.15
N LEU A 12 -18.59 13.97 14.01
CA LEU A 12 -18.03 13.15 15.08
C LEU A 12 -17.13 12.04 14.51
N GLU A 13 -17.62 11.30 13.53
CA GLU A 13 -16.86 10.22 12.88
C GLU A 13 -15.60 10.76 12.20
N THR A 14 -15.72 11.84 11.43
CA THR A 14 -14.59 12.44 10.71
C THR A 14 -13.51 12.94 11.67
N ASN A 15 -13.89 13.62 12.75
CA ASN A 15 -12.94 14.06 13.78
C ASN A 15 -12.33 12.89 14.55
N ASN A 16 -13.06 11.79 14.74
CA ASN A 16 -12.51 10.57 15.31
C ASN A 16 -11.43 9.96 14.40
N LEU A 17 -11.69 9.86 13.09
CA LEU A 17 -10.70 9.37 12.12
C LEU A 17 -9.45 10.26 12.11
N ILE A 18 -9.60 11.59 12.07
CA ILE A 18 -8.47 12.54 12.15
C ILE A 18 -7.63 12.29 13.42
N GLN A 19 -8.29 12.06 14.56
CA GLN A 19 -7.58 11.79 15.82
C GLN A 19 -6.86 10.45 15.81
N CYS A 20 -7.52 9.37 15.37
CA CYS A 20 -6.92 8.03 15.30
C CYS A 20 -5.67 8.02 14.41
N HIS A 21 -5.76 8.65 13.24
CA HIS A 21 -4.63 8.85 12.34
C HIS A 21 -3.52 9.68 12.98
N GLY A 22 -3.87 10.77 13.66
CA GLY A 22 -2.89 11.61 14.34
C GLY A 22 -2.09 10.87 15.42
N ASP A 23 -2.77 10.02 16.20
CA ASP A 23 -2.13 9.24 17.26
C ASP A 23 -1.19 8.16 16.71
N GLU A 24 -1.61 7.45 15.65
CA GLU A 24 -0.79 6.40 15.04
C GLU A 24 0.43 6.98 14.33
N ASN A 25 0.25 8.06 13.58
CA ASN A 25 1.35 8.62 12.82
C ASN A 25 2.37 9.34 13.66
N TYR A 26 1.96 9.94 14.76
CA TYR A 26 2.93 10.41 15.73
C TYR A 26 3.81 9.26 16.22
N TRP A 27 3.21 8.12 16.63
CA TRP A 27 3.97 6.96 17.08
C TRP A 27 4.94 6.46 16.00
N LEU A 28 4.46 6.26 14.76
CA LEU A 28 5.28 5.82 13.63
C LEU A 28 6.40 6.81 13.29
N CYS A 29 6.16 8.12 13.42
CA CYS A 29 7.18 9.14 13.17
C CYS A 29 8.27 9.17 14.25
N VAL A 30 7.93 9.00 15.53
CA VAL A 30 8.91 9.16 16.64
C VAL A 30 9.65 7.89 16.99
N THR A 31 9.10 6.71 16.70
CA THR A 31 9.80 5.43 16.89
C THR A 31 10.76 5.12 15.76
N ARG A 32 10.78 5.95 14.70
CA ARG A 32 11.61 5.76 13.51
C ARG A 32 12.59 6.91 13.34
N THR A 33 13.77 6.60 12.81
CA THR A 33 14.76 7.61 12.48
C THR A 33 14.25 8.49 11.33
N VAL A 34 14.39 9.81 11.48
CA VAL A 34 14.11 10.78 10.40
C VAL A 34 14.90 10.37 9.15
N GLN A 35 14.19 10.24 8.03
CA GLN A 35 14.81 9.88 6.75
C GLN A 35 15.44 11.13 6.13
N GLU A 36 16.76 11.23 6.24
CA GLU A 36 17.55 12.11 5.40
C GLU A 36 18.24 11.30 4.31
N SER A 37 18.29 11.87 3.12
CA SER A 37 19.05 11.34 2.01
C SER A 37 20.11 12.34 1.56
N LYS A 38 21.22 11.83 1.02
CA LYS A 38 22.24 12.62 0.32
C LYS A 38 22.01 12.70 -1.20
N LEU A 39 21.11 11.86 -1.74
CA LEU A 39 20.81 11.79 -3.16
C LEU A 39 19.52 12.52 -3.52
N PHE A 40 18.44 12.26 -2.78
CA PHE A 40 17.13 12.87 -2.98
C PHE A 40 16.83 13.91 -1.89
N PRO A 41 16.13 15.01 -2.22
CA PRO A 41 15.70 16.00 -1.23
C PRO A 41 14.44 15.50 -0.50
N VAL A 42 14.59 14.43 0.30
CA VAL A 42 13.48 13.64 0.89
C VAL A 42 12.47 14.52 1.62
N PRO A 43 12.86 15.35 2.60
CA PRO A 43 11.88 16.18 3.30
C PRO A 43 11.14 17.14 2.37
N ALA A 44 11.86 17.76 1.43
CA ALA A 44 11.27 18.71 0.50
C ALA A 44 10.26 18.05 -0.44
N TYR A 45 10.56 16.86 -0.99
CA TYR A 45 9.62 16.18 -1.87
C TYR A 45 8.39 15.67 -1.12
N MET A 46 8.53 15.29 0.16
CA MET A 46 7.40 14.85 0.98
C MET A 46 6.43 16.01 1.20
N MET A 47 6.96 17.20 1.52
CA MET A 47 6.14 18.41 1.67
C MET A 47 5.41 18.78 0.37
N LEU A 48 6.09 18.71 -0.78
CA LEU A 48 5.45 18.94 -2.07
C LEU A 48 4.36 17.91 -2.35
N SER A 49 4.61 16.64 -2.01
CA SER A 49 3.64 15.56 -2.12
C SER A 49 2.39 15.81 -1.31
N TYR A 50 2.53 16.22 -0.04
CA TYR A 50 1.42 16.49 0.86
C TYR A 50 0.54 17.62 0.35
N ALA A 51 1.13 18.71 -0.14
CA ALA A 51 0.37 19.77 -0.81
C ALA A 51 -0.38 19.23 -2.05
N ASN A 52 0.27 18.39 -2.86
CA ASN A 52 -0.36 17.78 -4.03
C ASN A 52 -1.55 16.88 -3.65
N CYS A 53 -1.41 16.10 -2.57
CA CYS A 53 -2.49 15.26 -2.03
C CYS A 53 -3.69 16.11 -1.62
N TRP A 54 -3.47 17.19 -0.85
CA TRP A 54 -4.52 18.11 -0.41
C TRP A 54 -5.35 18.66 -1.58
N TYR A 55 -4.68 19.05 -2.66
CA TYR A 55 -5.33 19.66 -3.81
C TYR A 55 -5.99 18.67 -4.77
N ARG A 56 -5.49 17.43 -4.90
CA ARG A 56 -5.94 16.49 -5.93
C ARG A 56 -6.81 15.34 -5.43
N TYR A 57 -6.55 14.78 -4.26
CA TYR A 57 -7.24 13.56 -3.80
C TYR A 57 -8.77 13.63 -3.84
N PRO A 58 -9.43 14.72 -3.40
CA PRO A 58 -10.90 14.75 -3.36
C PRO A 58 -11.54 14.52 -4.74
N ALA A 59 -11.02 15.19 -5.78
CA ALA A 59 -11.55 15.06 -7.12
C ALA A 59 -11.10 13.76 -7.81
N LEU A 60 -9.89 13.27 -7.53
CA LEU A 60 -9.42 11.97 -8.05
C LEU A 60 -10.24 10.80 -7.48
N PHE A 61 -10.55 10.81 -6.19
CA PHE A 61 -11.41 9.78 -5.59
C PHE A 61 -12.84 9.87 -6.11
N ARG A 62 -13.38 11.07 -6.34
CA ARG A 62 -14.68 11.22 -7.03
C ARG A 62 -14.66 10.63 -8.44
N LYS A 63 -13.58 10.86 -9.21
CA LYS A 63 -13.39 10.23 -10.52
C LYS A 63 -13.39 8.71 -10.38
N VAL A 64 -12.61 8.15 -9.47
CA VAL A 64 -12.55 6.71 -9.21
C VAL A 64 -13.92 6.13 -8.83
N GLU A 65 -14.64 6.75 -7.89
CA GLU A 65 -15.96 6.30 -7.45
C GLU A 65 -17.05 6.41 -8.50
N SER A 66 -16.88 7.26 -9.51
CA SER A 66 -17.78 7.28 -10.67
C SER A 66 -17.71 6.00 -11.52
N PHE A 67 -16.63 5.22 -11.37
CA PHE A 67 -16.46 3.91 -12.02
C PHE A 67 -16.68 2.75 -11.05
N MET A 68 -16.24 2.88 -9.80
CA MET A 68 -16.26 1.78 -8.82
C MET A 68 -16.27 2.31 -7.38
N SER A 69 -17.23 1.88 -6.56
CA SER A 69 -17.29 2.23 -5.14
C SER A 69 -16.04 1.79 -4.38
N ALA A 70 -15.61 2.56 -3.37
CA ALA A 70 -14.47 2.23 -2.53
C ALA A 70 -14.52 0.79 -1.96
N GLU A 71 -15.69 0.31 -1.55
CA GLU A 71 -15.90 -1.04 -1.01
C GLU A 71 -15.59 -2.13 -2.04
N GLU A 72 -15.98 -1.93 -3.29
CA GLU A 72 -15.66 -2.89 -4.36
C GLU A 72 -14.18 -2.89 -4.71
N ILE A 73 -13.54 -1.73 -4.69
CA ILE A 73 -12.09 -1.63 -4.88
C ILE A 73 -11.38 -2.38 -3.73
N GLY A 74 -11.81 -2.16 -2.48
CA GLY A 74 -11.31 -2.88 -1.31
C GLY A 74 -11.49 -4.40 -1.42
N ASP A 75 -12.68 -4.86 -1.80
CA ASP A 75 -12.95 -6.29 -2.02
C ASP A 75 -12.01 -6.91 -3.07
N ARG A 76 -11.73 -6.19 -4.17
CA ARG A 76 -10.81 -6.65 -5.23
C ARG A 76 -9.35 -6.61 -4.80
N ALA A 77 -8.92 -5.56 -4.11
CA ALA A 77 -7.53 -5.35 -3.69
C ALA A 77 -7.01 -6.50 -2.80
N ARG A 78 -7.87 -7.14 -2.02
CA ARG A 78 -7.53 -8.28 -1.15
C ARG A 78 -6.92 -9.48 -1.87
N HIS A 79 -7.22 -9.62 -3.16
CA HIS A 79 -6.80 -10.77 -3.95
C HIS A 79 -5.43 -10.58 -4.61
N ILE A 80 -4.89 -9.36 -4.63
CA ILE A 80 -3.69 -9.02 -5.41
C ILE A 80 -2.65 -8.28 -4.55
N GLY A 81 -1.37 -8.51 -4.81
CA GLY A 81 -0.26 -7.70 -4.27
C GLY A 81 -0.13 -6.41 -5.08
N THR A 82 -0.53 -5.29 -4.48
CA THR A 82 -0.49 -3.94 -5.08
C THR A 82 -0.07 -2.91 -4.04
N LYS A 83 0.24 -1.69 -4.46
CA LYS A 83 0.63 -0.60 -3.56
C LYS A 83 -0.52 -0.20 -2.63
N CYS A 84 -1.75 -0.23 -3.15
CA CYS A 84 -2.98 0.04 -2.39
C CYS A 84 -3.38 -1.05 -1.39
N ALA A 85 -2.61 -2.14 -1.27
CA ALA A 85 -2.83 -3.16 -0.27
C ALA A 85 -2.53 -2.59 1.14
N SER A 86 -1.34 -2.84 1.69
CA SER A 86 -1.03 -2.38 3.06
C SER A 86 -0.86 -0.86 3.16
N LEU A 87 -0.41 -0.15 2.11
CA LEU A 87 -0.08 1.29 2.20
C LEU A 87 -1.29 2.21 2.07
N MET A 88 -2.46 1.68 1.71
CA MET A 88 -3.68 2.48 1.75
C MET A 88 -4.02 2.90 3.18
N ALA A 89 -3.55 2.17 4.20
CA ALA A 89 -3.78 2.53 5.61
C ALA A 89 -3.20 3.92 5.94
N TYR A 90 -2.12 4.31 5.28
CA TYR A 90 -1.41 5.57 5.51
C TYR A 90 -1.86 6.73 4.59
N MET A 91 -2.72 6.47 3.59
CA MET A 91 -3.14 7.49 2.61
C MET A 91 -3.74 8.76 3.24
N PRO A 92 -4.62 8.70 4.26
CA PRO A 92 -5.21 9.89 4.87
C PRO A 92 -4.17 10.86 5.43
N ASP A 93 -3.04 10.34 5.88
CA ASP A 93 -2.02 11.14 6.53
C ASP A 93 -1.31 12.05 5.55
N PHE A 94 -1.08 11.60 4.32
CA PHE A 94 -0.53 12.46 3.26
C PHE A 94 -1.46 13.64 2.94
N TYR A 95 -2.76 13.38 2.93
CA TYR A 95 -3.78 14.41 2.73
C TYR A 95 -3.86 15.38 3.93
N LEU A 96 -3.86 14.85 5.15
CA LEU A 96 -3.96 15.63 6.39
C LEU A 96 -2.69 16.41 6.70
N PHE A 97 -1.50 15.91 6.38
CA PHE A 97 -0.24 16.67 6.46
C PHE A 97 -0.26 17.87 5.51
N GLY A 98 -0.80 17.70 4.31
CA GLY A 98 -0.95 18.80 3.35
C GLY A 98 -1.83 19.91 3.92
N ARG A 99 -2.97 19.52 4.49
CA ARG A 99 -3.87 20.44 5.19
C ARG A 99 -3.18 21.11 6.38
N GLU A 100 -2.51 20.34 7.24
CA GLU A 100 -1.89 20.83 8.48
C GLU A 100 -0.76 21.80 8.18
N TRP A 101 0.03 21.55 7.14
CA TRP A 101 1.07 22.48 6.70
C TRP A 101 0.47 23.81 6.22
N LEU A 102 -0.57 23.77 5.39
CA LEU A 102 -1.21 24.99 4.88
C LEU A 102 -1.96 25.77 5.97
N LEU A 103 -2.51 25.08 6.98
CA LEU A 103 -3.03 25.71 8.21
C LEU A 103 -1.91 26.45 8.96
N ASN A 104 -0.75 25.81 9.13
CA ASN A 104 0.40 26.42 9.80
C ASN A 104 0.96 27.64 9.08
N MET A 105 0.86 27.66 7.75
CA MET A 105 1.21 28.84 6.94
C MET A 105 0.16 29.96 6.99
N GLY A 106 -0.99 29.73 7.65
CA GLY A 106 -2.10 30.69 7.68
C GLY A 106 -2.84 30.82 6.35
N LEU A 107 -2.65 29.87 5.42
CA LEU A 107 -3.29 29.86 4.12
C LEU A 107 -4.67 29.19 4.15
N LEU A 108 -4.90 28.33 5.14
CA LEU A 108 -6.18 27.70 5.42
C LEU A 108 -6.68 28.09 6.81
N LYS A 109 -7.99 27.96 7.00
CA LYS A 109 -8.67 27.89 8.29
C LYS A 109 -9.14 26.46 8.55
N PRO A 110 -9.38 26.08 9.82
CA PRO A 110 -9.95 24.76 10.14
C PRO A 110 -11.31 24.50 9.48
N THR A 111 -12.02 25.55 9.07
CA THR A 111 -13.30 25.51 8.35
C THR A 111 -13.15 25.41 6.83
N ASP A 112 -11.94 25.24 6.29
CA ASP A 112 -11.74 25.09 4.86
C ASP A 112 -11.77 23.64 4.37
N GLY A 113 -12.44 23.41 3.24
CA GLY A 113 -12.49 22.11 2.55
C GLY A 113 -13.28 21.02 3.28
N ILE A 114 -14.24 21.36 4.15
CA ILE A 114 -14.86 20.39 5.08
C ILE A 114 -15.52 19.20 4.35
N ASN A 115 -16.27 19.44 3.28
CA ASN A 115 -16.94 18.34 2.57
C ASN A 115 -15.92 17.42 1.89
N ASP A 116 -14.81 17.98 1.40
CA ASP A 116 -13.72 17.19 0.82
C ASP A 116 -12.99 16.36 1.87
N ILE A 117 -12.75 16.90 3.07
CA ILE A 117 -12.16 16.14 4.18
C ILE A 117 -13.06 14.96 4.57
N ILE A 118 -14.35 15.22 4.78
CA ILE A 118 -15.33 14.17 5.10
C ILE A 118 -15.33 13.11 4.01
N TYR A 119 -15.36 13.54 2.74
CA TYR A 119 -15.40 12.63 1.61
C TYR A 119 -14.14 11.76 1.49
N VAL A 120 -12.94 12.34 1.60
CA VAL A 120 -11.67 11.62 1.50
C VAL A 120 -11.55 10.59 2.63
N LEU A 121 -11.88 10.97 3.86
CA LEU A 121 -11.82 10.06 5.01
C LEU A 121 -12.90 8.98 4.97
N ASP A 122 -14.10 9.30 4.46
CA ASP A 122 -15.15 8.30 4.26
C ASP A 122 -14.81 7.30 3.15
N PHE A 123 -14.27 7.76 2.00
CA PHE A 123 -13.75 6.89 0.95
C PHE A 123 -12.73 5.91 1.50
N TRP A 124 -11.73 6.42 2.22
CA TRP A 124 -10.69 5.60 2.84
C TRP A 124 -11.28 4.58 3.83
N LYS A 125 -12.15 5.03 4.75
CA LYS A 125 -12.78 4.17 5.75
C LYS A 125 -13.55 3.03 5.09
N ARG A 126 -14.35 3.32 4.05
CA ARG A 126 -15.12 2.30 3.30
C ARG A 126 -14.20 1.31 2.58
N PHE A 127 -13.12 1.80 1.96
CA PHE A 127 -12.10 0.93 1.38
C PHE A 127 -11.49 0.01 2.44
N GLN A 128 -11.04 0.57 3.57
CA GLN A 128 -10.35 -0.19 4.61
C GLN A 128 -11.24 -1.24 5.26
N LEU A 129 -12.49 -0.90 5.58
CA LEU A 129 -13.45 -1.86 6.13
C LEU A 129 -13.71 -3.03 5.18
N ALA A 130 -13.74 -2.78 3.86
CA ALA A 130 -13.86 -3.85 2.88
C ALA A 130 -12.56 -4.68 2.79
N TYR A 131 -11.40 -4.02 2.80
CA TYR A 131 -10.08 -4.63 2.71
C TYR A 131 -9.75 -5.53 3.92
N HIS A 132 -10.00 -5.04 5.14
CA HIS A 132 -9.78 -5.69 6.44
C HIS A 132 -10.97 -6.50 6.96
N ARG A 133 -11.97 -6.79 6.11
CA ARG A 133 -13.23 -7.44 6.54
C ARG A 133 -13.08 -8.81 7.23
N ASN A 134 -11.89 -9.43 7.18
CA ASN A 134 -11.61 -10.68 7.88
C ASN A 134 -11.49 -10.51 9.40
N ASP A 135 -10.97 -9.38 9.86
CA ASP A 135 -10.77 -9.08 11.28
C ASP A 135 -11.68 -7.94 11.77
N GLY A 136 -12.15 -7.07 10.86
CA GLY A 136 -13.13 -6.03 11.14
C GLY A 136 -12.55 -4.73 11.69
N HIS A 137 -11.23 -4.58 11.73
CA HIS A 137 -10.54 -3.34 12.08
C HIS A 137 -10.34 -2.47 10.83
N ILE A 138 -10.04 -1.18 11.03
CA ILE A 138 -9.76 -0.24 9.95
C ILE A 138 -8.25 -0.13 9.69
N THR A 139 -7.43 -0.32 10.73
CA THR A 139 -5.96 -0.25 10.66
C THR A 139 -5.30 -1.42 11.37
N ASN A 140 -4.02 -1.65 11.05
CA ASN A 140 -3.22 -2.69 11.72
C ASN A 140 -3.04 -2.38 13.20
N ARG A 141 -2.92 -1.10 13.57
CA ARG A 141 -2.85 -0.66 14.98
C ARG A 141 -4.04 -1.17 15.80
N GLU A 142 -5.25 -1.04 15.28
CA GLU A 142 -6.47 -1.51 15.96
C GLU A 142 -6.44 -3.03 16.18
N PHE A 143 -5.76 -3.77 15.31
CA PHE A 143 -5.55 -5.21 15.45
C PHE A 143 -4.26 -5.61 16.21
N GLY A 144 -3.72 -4.67 17.01
CA GLY A 144 -2.49 -4.87 17.78
C GLY A 144 -1.26 -5.07 16.89
N HIS A 145 -1.15 -4.22 15.86
CA HIS A 145 -0.12 -4.23 14.81
C HIS A 145 -0.03 -5.56 14.07
N ARG A 146 -1.17 -6.08 13.62
CA ARG A 146 -1.24 -7.27 12.77
C ARG A 146 -1.91 -6.93 11.44
N ALA A 147 -1.27 -7.31 10.35
CA ALA A 147 -1.78 -7.17 9.00
C ALA A 147 -2.26 -8.53 8.47
N GLN A 148 -3.23 -9.16 9.12
CA GLN A 148 -3.78 -10.46 8.70
C GLN A 148 -4.90 -10.30 7.67
N LEU A 149 -4.50 -9.81 6.50
CA LEU A 149 -5.40 -9.37 5.42
C LEU A 149 -6.01 -10.54 4.64
N LEU A 150 -5.30 -11.67 4.58
CA LEU A 150 -5.69 -12.81 3.73
C LEU A 150 -6.70 -13.73 4.40
N PRO A 151 -7.68 -14.26 3.65
CA PRO A 151 -8.60 -15.28 4.16
C PRO A 151 -7.89 -16.64 4.34
N GLU A 152 -8.50 -17.51 5.15
CA GLU A 152 -7.93 -18.83 5.51
C GLU A 152 -7.54 -19.63 4.26
N ARG A 153 -8.44 -19.72 3.28
CA ARG A 153 -8.21 -20.46 2.03
C ARG A 153 -6.96 -20.02 1.25
N THR A 154 -6.63 -18.72 1.24
CA THR A 154 -5.44 -18.21 0.55
C THR A 154 -4.19 -18.55 1.36
N VAL A 155 -4.25 -18.39 2.69
CA VAL A 155 -3.16 -18.78 3.59
C VAL A 155 -2.90 -20.29 3.53
N GLN A 156 -3.92 -21.12 3.37
CA GLN A 156 -3.77 -22.57 3.17
C GLN A 156 -3.02 -22.90 1.88
N VAL A 157 -3.33 -22.23 0.76
CA VAL A 157 -2.60 -22.41 -0.50
C VAL A 157 -1.13 -22.08 -0.31
N PHE A 158 -0.83 -20.92 0.28
CA PHE A 158 0.56 -20.55 0.58
C PHE A 158 1.22 -21.57 1.49
N HIS A 159 0.57 -21.94 2.58
CA HIS A 159 1.10 -22.93 3.51
C HIS A 159 1.37 -24.27 2.80
N ALA A 160 0.48 -24.77 1.95
CA ALA A 160 0.71 -26.05 1.29
C ALA A 160 1.82 -25.99 0.22
N ASP A 161 1.90 -24.87 -0.50
CA ASP A 161 2.71 -24.78 -1.72
C ASP A 161 4.14 -24.29 -1.52
N LEU A 162 4.46 -23.68 -0.37
CA LEU A 162 5.84 -23.35 0.00
C LEU A 162 6.78 -24.53 -0.26
N TYR A 163 7.95 -24.25 -0.83
CA TYR A 163 9.06 -25.18 -0.83
C TYR A 163 9.88 -24.95 0.42
N ASP A 164 10.27 -26.04 1.09
CA ASP A 164 11.15 -25.96 2.25
C ASP A 164 12.52 -25.47 1.81
N CYS A 165 13.22 -24.72 2.64
CA CYS A 165 14.62 -24.36 2.41
C CYS A 165 15.38 -24.34 3.73
N ALA A 166 16.68 -24.61 3.66
CA ALA A 166 17.60 -24.57 4.76
C ALA A 166 18.65 -23.47 4.52
N PRO A 167 19.13 -22.79 5.58
CA PRO A 167 20.15 -21.78 5.45
C PRO A 167 21.38 -22.30 4.69
N GLY A 168 21.76 -21.62 3.61
CA GLY A 168 22.91 -22.00 2.79
C GLY A 168 22.60 -22.89 1.59
N ASP A 169 21.39 -23.45 1.47
CA ASP A 169 21.01 -24.21 0.28
C ASP A 169 20.73 -23.30 -0.93
N GLU A 170 20.69 -23.89 -2.13
CA GLU A 170 20.54 -23.12 -3.38
C GLU A 170 19.25 -22.28 -3.44
N LEU A 171 18.13 -22.81 -2.94
CA LEU A 171 16.85 -22.12 -2.97
C LEU A 171 16.84 -20.96 -1.96
N HIS A 172 17.35 -21.22 -0.75
CA HIS A 172 17.53 -20.22 0.30
C HIS A 172 18.40 -19.06 -0.20
N GLN A 173 19.55 -19.35 -0.80
CA GLN A 173 20.46 -18.35 -1.34
C GLN A 173 19.83 -17.57 -2.51
N ALA A 174 19.13 -18.24 -3.42
CA ALA A 174 18.44 -17.57 -4.53
C ALA A 174 17.32 -16.65 -4.05
N ALA A 175 16.48 -17.10 -3.13
CA ALA A 175 15.39 -16.31 -2.58
C ALA A 175 15.92 -15.12 -1.76
N HIS A 176 16.93 -15.33 -0.92
CA HIS A 176 17.58 -14.26 -0.16
C HIS A 176 18.23 -13.22 -1.09
N GLY A 177 18.96 -13.68 -2.11
CA GLY A 177 19.59 -12.82 -3.12
C GLY A 177 18.57 -11.97 -3.88
N PHE A 178 17.45 -12.57 -4.31
CA PHE A 178 16.37 -11.83 -4.95
C PHE A 178 15.77 -10.78 -4.01
N MET A 179 15.39 -11.15 -2.79
CA MET A 179 14.76 -10.21 -1.85
C MET A 179 15.68 -9.03 -1.51
N ALA A 180 16.99 -9.27 -1.39
CA ALA A 180 17.97 -8.21 -1.19
C ALA A 180 18.07 -7.27 -2.40
N ALA A 181 18.25 -7.83 -3.61
CA ALA A 181 18.35 -7.06 -4.85
C ALA A 181 17.06 -6.28 -5.16
N ALA A 182 15.90 -6.92 -5.03
CA ALA A 182 14.60 -6.30 -5.23
C ALA A 182 14.31 -5.21 -4.20
N SER A 183 14.75 -5.36 -2.94
CA SER A 183 14.60 -4.31 -1.92
C SER A 183 15.44 -3.08 -2.24
N GLN A 184 16.68 -3.27 -2.68
CA GLN A 184 17.55 -2.16 -3.11
C GLN A 184 16.99 -1.46 -4.35
N TYR A 185 16.54 -2.23 -5.33
CA TYR A 185 15.92 -1.70 -6.53
C TYR A 185 14.66 -0.90 -6.20
N ALA A 186 13.72 -1.48 -5.44
CA ALA A 186 12.48 -0.83 -5.04
C ALA A 186 12.72 0.46 -4.23
N PHE A 187 13.75 0.47 -3.38
CA PHE A 187 14.15 1.69 -2.65
C PHE A 187 14.57 2.81 -3.60
N LEU A 188 15.33 2.49 -4.65
CA LEU A 188 15.75 3.47 -5.65
C LEU A 188 14.58 3.90 -6.57
N VAL A 189 13.74 2.95 -6.98
CA VAL A 189 12.50 3.21 -7.74
C VAL A 189 11.64 4.24 -7.01
N ALA A 190 11.51 4.10 -5.69
CA ALA A 190 10.70 4.94 -4.83
C ALA A 190 11.47 6.11 -4.21
N CYS A 191 12.54 6.59 -4.87
CA CYS A 191 13.30 7.79 -4.47
C CYS A 191 13.76 7.76 -3.01
N GLU A 192 14.33 6.63 -2.59
CA GLU A 192 14.82 6.34 -1.24
C GLU A 192 13.73 6.29 -0.16
N SER A 193 12.54 5.88 -0.55
CA SER A 193 11.48 5.47 0.37
C SER A 193 11.19 3.97 0.26
N ARG A 194 10.43 3.43 1.21
CA ARG A 194 10.02 2.00 1.22
C ARG A 194 8.63 1.79 0.64
N ILE A 195 8.07 2.77 -0.05
CA ILE A 195 6.68 2.75 -0.54
C ILE A 195 6.44 1.71 -1.67
N SER A 196 7.49 1.15 -2.27
CA SER A 196 7.40 0.03 -3.22
C SER A 196 7.57 -1.34 -2.55
N LEU A 197 7.58 -1.40 -1.22
CA LEU A 197 7.75 -2.59 -0.40
C LEU A 197 6.66 -2.62 0.65
N ASN A 198 5.94 -3.73 0.78
CA ASN A 198 5.02 -3.89 1.89
C ASN A 198 5.02 -5.33 2.39
N ASN A 199 4.70 -5.48 3.67
CA ASN A 199 4.60 -6.76 4.34
C ASN A 199 3.22 -6.89 4.96
N HIS A 200 2.74 -8.13 5.04
CA HIS A 200 1.53 -8.44 5.79
C HIS A 200 1.62 -9.82 6.44
N GLY A 201 0.94 -9.98 7.57
CA GLY A 201 1.05 -11.11 8.49
C GLY A 201 1.10 -10.62 9.96
N PRO A 202 1.67 -11.42 10.87
CA PRO A 202 2.06 -12.82 10.69
C PRO A 202 0.84 -13.74 10.58
N TYR A 203 0.96 -14.84 9.84
CA TYR A 203 -0.02 -15.94 9.87
C TYR A 203 0.61 -17.18 10.52
N LYS A 204 -0.09 -17.78 11.50
CA LYS A 204 0.44 -18.94 12.23
C LYS A 204 0.42 -20.20 11.36
N LEU A 205 1.59 -20.80 11.07
CA LEU A 205 1.71 -22.07 10.32
C LEU A 205 1.78 -23.28 11.25
N ASP A 206 2.47 -23.15 12.38
CA ASP A 206 2.52 -24.12 13.48
C ASP A 206 2.89 -23.40 14.78
N ASP A 207 3.35 -24.10 15.82
CA ASP A 207 3.69 -23.50 17.11
C ASP A 207 5.02 -22.75 17.13
N HIS A 208 5.87 -22.94 16.12
CA HIS A 208 7.21 -22.34 16.00
C HIS A 208 7.42 -21.58 14.70
N THR A 209 6.50 -21.67 13.74
CA THR A 209 6.62 -21.08 12.40
C THR A 209 5.49 -20.10 12.10
N GLU A 210 5.86 -18.90 11.66
CA GLU A 210 4.97 -17.87 11.15
C GLU A 210 5.20 -17.64 9.64
N LEU A 211 4.14 -17.29 8.93
CA LEU A 211 4.18 -16.84 7.54
C LEU A 211 4.14 -15.32 7.51
N LEU A 212 5.15 -14.73 6.88
CA LEU A 212 5.13 -13.34 6.44
C LEU A 212 4.99 -13.31 4.92
N VAL A 213 4.20 -12.38 4.39
CA VAL A 213 4.08 -12.15 2.96
C VAL A 213 4.65 -10.79 2.65
N ARG A 214 5.50 -10.72 1.64
CA ARG A 214 6.21 -9.51 1.22
C ARG A 214 5.92 -9.22 -0.24
N ASP A 215 5.35 -8.06 -0.51
CA ASP A 215 5.06 -7.59 -1.86
C ASP A 215 6.10 -6.54 -2.30
N PHE A 216 6.58 -6.71 -3.52
CA PHE A 216 7.42 -5.77 -4.25
C PHE A 216 6.59 -5.23 -5.42
N VAL A 217 6.39 -3.92 -5.50
CA VAL A 217 5.50 -3.29 -6.48
C VAL A 217 6.22 -2.19 -7.26
N ASP A 218 5.67 -1.81 -8.42
CA ASP A 218 6.28 -0.83 -9.33
C ASP A 218 7.67 -1.24 -9.85
N LEU A 219 7.88 -2.53 -10.14
CA LEU A 219 9.19 -3.05 -10.57
C LEU A 219 9.46 -2.94 -12.08
N ALA A 220 8.43 -2.80 -12.92
CA ALA A 220 8.57 -2.86 -14.37
C ALA A 220 8.25 -1.51 -15.03
N GLU A 221 8.24 -1.47 -16.36
CA GLU A 221 7.64 -0.35 -17.08
C GLU A 221 6.14 -0.31 -16.75
N GLY A 222 5.75 0.60 -15.87
CA GLY A 222 4.42 0.71 -15.29
C GLY A 222 3.98 2.16 -15.28
N ASP A 223 3.73 2.72 -14.10
CA ASP A 223 3.23 4.10 -13.98
C ASP A 223 4.34 5.16 -13.94
N LEU A 224 5.51 4.80 -13.41
CA LEU A 224 6.57 5.76 -13.10
C LEU A 224 7.38 6.04 -14.37
N PRO A 225 7.40 7.29 -14.89
CA PRO A 225 8.04 7.60 -16.19
C PRO A 225 9.55 7.36 -16.18
N TRP A 226 10.20 7.37 -15.01
CA TRP A 226 11.62 7.07 -14.90
C TRP A 226 11.95 5.57 -15.00
N LEU A 227 10.96 4.70 -15.09
CA LEU A 227 11.16 3.27 -15.36
C LEU A 227 11.03 2.93 -16.84
N ASP A 228 10.47 3.82 -17.67
CA ASP A 228 10.37 3.61 -19.12
C ASP A 228 11.77 3.41 -19.73
N ASP A 229 11.95 2.35 -20.53
CA ASP A 229 13.22 1.81 -21.04
C ASP A 229 14.19 1.23 -19.99
N VAL A 230 14.21 1.77 -18.77
CA VAL A 230 15.06 1.30 -17.66
C VAL A 230 14.67 -0.10 -17.23
N ALA A 231 13.37 -0.32 -17.05
CA ALA A 231 12.80 -1.57 -16.56
C ALA A 231 12.21 -2.43 -17.70
N ALA A 232 12.56 -2.16 -18.97
CA ALA A 232 11.97 -2.84 -20.12
C ALA A 232 12.16 -4.37 -20.15
N GLY A 233 13.20 -4.86 -19.46
CA GLY A 233 13.50 -6.28 -19.28
C GLY A 233 13.01 -6.90 -17.97
N VAL A 234 12.30 -6.16 -17.13
CA VAL A 234 11.66 -6.70 -15.91
C VAL A 234 10.28 -7.21 -16.30
N GLU A 235 10.04 -8.51 -16.11
CA GLU A 235 8.85 -9.18 -16.64
C GLU A 235 7.57 -8.96 -15.82
N HIS A 236 7.70 -8.62 -14.54
CA HIS A 236 6.57 -8.51 -13.62
C HIS A 236 6.65 -7.20 -12.86
N ASN A 237 5.57 -6.40 -12.92
CA ASN A 237 5.50 -5.15 -12.18
C ASN A 237 5.33 -5.37 -10.67
N ASN A 238 4.62 -6.43 -10.29
CA ASN A 238 4.33 -6.78 -8.90
C ASN A 238 4.70 -8.23 -8.62
N ILE A 239 5.46 -8.47 -7.55
CA ILE A 239 5.92 -9.80 -7.12
C ILE A 239 5.62 -9.97 -5.63
N THR A 240 5.01 -11.10 -5.28
CA THR A 240 4.73 -11.51 -3.89
C THR A 240 5.64 -12.66 -3.51
N VAL A 241 6.37 -12.50 -2.40
CA VAL A 241 7.17 -13.55 -1.77
C VAL A 241 6.51 -13.98 -0.47
N THR A 242 6.22 -15.27 -0.34
CA THR A 242 5.72 -15.85 0.91
C THR A 242 6.87 -16.49 1.67
N MET A 243 7.05 -16.14 2.93
CA MET A 243 8.19 -16.53 3.77
C MET A 243 7.70 -17.27 5.00
N ALA A 244 8.02 -18.57 5.11
CA ALA A 244 7.88 -19.30 6.37
C ALA A 244 9.13 -19.06 7.23
N VAL A 245 8.93 -18.52 8.43
CA VAL A 245 9.98 -18.10 9.34
C VAL A 245 9.79 -18.82 10.66
N LYS A 246 10.83 -19.52 11.13
CA LYS A 246 10.80 -20.22 12.42
C LYS A 246 11.40 -19.38 13.54
N ASP A 247 11.08 -19.73 14.79
CA ASP A 247 11.74 -19.25 16.00
C ASP A 247 11.78 -17.71 16.11
N CYS A 248 10.69 -17.08 15.67
CA CYS A 248 10.52 -15.63 15.61
C CYS A 248 9.03 -15.28 15.65
N HIS A 249 8.67 -14.24 16.40
CA HIS A 249 7.32 -13.68 16.40
C HIS A 249 7.34 -12.27 15.83
N PHE A 250 6.63 -12.04 14.72
CA PHE A 250 6.42 -10.69 14.16
C PHE A 250 5.35 -9.96 14.99
N HIS A 251 5.78 -9.33 16.08
CA HIS A 251 4.90 -8.65 17.02
C HIS A 251 4.44 -7.27 16.53
N ILE A 252 5.09 -6.71 15.51
CA ILE A 252 4.64 -5.50 14.79
C ILE A 252 4.65 -5.81 13.30
N VAL A 253 3.51 -5.62 12.67
CA VAL A 253 3.36 -5.40 11.22
C VAL A 253 2.41 -4.21 11.07
N ASP A 254 2.99 -3.02 10.89
CA ASP A 254 2.28 -1.74 11.03
C ASP A 254 1.66 -1.23 9.72
N ASP A 255 0.98 -0.09 9.81
CA ASP A 255 0.24 0.55 8.71
C ASP A 255 1.16 1.15 7.61
N TRP A 256 2.47 1.24 7.81
CA TRP A 256 3.43 1.54 6.73
C TRP A 256 3.99 0.27 6.07
N GLY A 257 3.43 -0.90 6.37
CA GLY A 257 3.84 -2.19 5.81
C GLY A 257 5.24 -2.63 6.25
N SER A 258 5.75 -2.07 7.35
CA SER A 258 7.01 -2.50 7.99
C SER A 258 6.73 -3.57 9.05
N PHE A 259 7.78 -4.20 9.55
CA PHE A 259 7.65 -5.18 10.63
C PHE A 259 8.79 -5.09 11.63
N GLU A 260 8.51 -5.51 12.87
CA GLU A 260 9.48 -5.83 13.90
C GLU A 260 9.21 -7.22 14.45
N ALA A 261 10.26 -7.91 14.88
CA ALA A 261 10.15 -9.30 15.28
C ALA A 261 11.04 -9.60 16.49
N GLU A 262 10.57 -10.49 17.36
CA GLU A 262 11.29 -10.90 18.57
C GLU A 262 11.35 -12.45 18.68
N PRO A 263 12.55 -13.04 18.81
CA PRO A 263 13.86 -12.44 18.59
C PRO A 263 14.01 -11.92 17.14
N GLU A 264 14.92 -10.98 16.91
CA GLU A 264 15.10 -10.30 15.59
C GLU A 264 15.09 -11.28 14.40
N PHE A 265 14.43 -10.89 13.32
CA PHE A 265 14.42 -11.68 12.08
C PHE A 265 15.81 -11.71 11.44
N SER A 266 16.26 -12.92 11.09
CA SER A 266 17.50 -13.15 10.35
C SER A 266 17.28 -14.16 9.23
N ALA A 267 18.10 -14.10 8.18
CA ALA A 267 17.92 -14.94 7.00
C ALA A 267 17.99 -16.44 7.31
N ASP A 268 18.72 -16.85 8.35
CA ASP A 268 18.82 -18.25 8.79
C ASP A 268 17.52 -18.81 9.43
N LYS A 269 16.57 -17.93 9.79
CA LYS A 269 15.24 -18.32 10.26
C LYS A 269 14.26 -18.64 9.14
N LEU A 270 14.62 -18.35 7.88
CA LEU A 270 13.80 -18.65 6.72
C LEU A 270 13.84 -20.15 6.41
N VAL A 271 12.69 -20.82 6.56
CA VAL A 271 12.55 -22.28 6.39
C VAL A 271 11.67 -22.68 5.21
N GLY A 272 11.02 -21.73 4.55
CA GLY A 272 10.33 -22.01 3.31
C GLY A 272 9.99 -20.76 2.53
N VAL A 273 9.93 -20.91 1.22
CA VAL A 273 9.67 -19.80 0.28
C VAL A 273 8.67 -20.19 -0.80
N GLY A 274 7.94 -19.19 -1.26
CA GLY A 274 7.01 -19.29 -2.40
C GLY A 274 6.97 -17.96 -3.12
N LEU A 275 6.65 -18.01 -4.41
CA LEU A 275 6.75 -16.86 -5.30
C LEU A 275 5.51 -16.76 -6.18
N TYR A 276 4.93 -15.57 -6.25
CA TYR A 276 3.72 -15.28 -6.99
C TYR A 276 3.80 -13.90 -7.66
N HIS A 277 2.94 -13.67 -8.63
CA HIS A 277 2.69 -12.35 -9.19
C HIS A 277 1.18 -12.09 -9.30
N SER A 278 0.79 -10.82 -9.36
CA SER A 278 -0.62 -10.43 -9.52
C SER A 278 -0.77 -8.98 -9.92
N ASP A 279 -1.86 -8.67 -10.62
CA ASP A 279 -2.30 -7.30 -10.88
C ASP A 279 -3.82 -7.26 -11.07
N SER A 280 -4.38 -6.12 -11.45
CA SER A 280 -5.83 -5.97 -11.63
C SER A 280 -6.43 -6.86 -12.73
N LEU A 281 -5.61 -7.55 -13.54
CA LEU A 281 -6.05 -8.45 -14.60
C LEU A 281 -5.94 -9.94 -14.23
N THR A 282 -5.37 -10.25 -13.06
CA THR A 282 -5.29 -11.62 -12.54
C THR A 282 -6.46 -11.95 -11.63
N ASP A 283 -6.86 -13.22 -11.65
CA ASP A 283 -7.83 -13.74 -10.69
C ASP A 283 -7.09 -14.20 -9.42
N GLY A 284 -6.63 -13.26 -8.62
CA GLY A 284 -5.79 -13.54 -7.46
C GLY A 284 -4.30 -13.71 -7.79
N ARG A 285 -3.54 -14.32 -6.87
CA ARG A 285 -2.09 -14.50 -6.99
C ARG A 285 -1.74 -15.73 -7.81
N VAL A 286 -0.94 -15.54 -8.85
CA VAL A 286 -0.52 -16.57 -9.80
C VAL A 286 0.87 -17.08 -9.42
N PRO A 287 1.08 -18.39 -9.22
CA PRO A 287 2.39 -18.95 -8.90
C PRO A 287 3.42 -18.66 -9.99
N LEU A 288 4.64 -18.30 -9.61
CA LEU A 288 5.74 -17.97 -10.53
C LEU A 288 6.93 -18.91 -10.28
N GLY A 289 7.23 -19.78 -11.23
CA GLY A 289 8.31 -20.76 -11.11
C GLY A 289 8.06 -21.88 -10.09
N MET A 290 6.81 -22.07 -9.63
CA MET A 290 6.47 -22.95 -8.51
C MET A 290 6.27 -24.42 -8.91
N GLY A 291 6.57 -24.82 -10.15
CA GLY A 291 6.37 -26.19 -10.64
C GLY A 291 7.33 -27.21 -10.04
N SER A 292 8.53 -26.78 -9.62
CA SER A 292 9.49 -27.58 -8.85
C SER A 292 10.41 -26.68 -8.03
N ARG A 293 11.14 -27.26 -7.07
CA ARG A 293 12.17 -26.55 -6.31
C ARG A 293 13.23 -25.92 -7.23
N GLY A 294 13.69 -26.65 -8.24
CA GLY A 294 14.72 -26.18 -9.17
C GLY A 294 14.24 -25.05 -10.09
N GLU A 295 12.99 -25.13 -10.56
CA GLU A 295 12.35 -24.06 -11.35
C GLU A 295 12.22 -22.77 -10.51
N LEU A 296 11.86 -22.89 -9.24
CA LEU A 296 11.74 -21.75 -8.33
C LEU A 296 13.09 -21.08 -8.10
N THR A 297 14.14 -21.87 -7.84
CA THR A 297 15.52 -21.37 -7.71
C THR A 297 15.96 -20.62 -8.96
N ALA A 298 15.77 -21.20 -10.15
CA ALA A 298 16.13 -20.57 -11.42
C ALA A 298 15.33 -19.27 -11.66
N THR A 299 14.06 -19.25 -11.25
CA THR A 299 13.20 -18.08 -11.35
C THR A 299 13.69 -16.93 -10.47
N PHE A 300 14.04 -17.20 -9.20
CA PHE A 300 14.63 -16.18 -8.33
C PHE A 300 15.94 -15.61 -8.90
N GLN A 301 16.83 -16.46 -9.42
CA GLN A 301 18.09 -16.02 -10.02
C GLN A 301 17.86 -15.15 -11.26
N ARG A 302 16.94 -15.55 -12.13
CA ARG A 302 16.56 -14.78 -13.33
C ARG A 302 16.02 -13.40 -12.96
N LEU A 303 15.07 -13.33 -12.02
CA LEU A 303 14.49 -12.07 -11.56
C LEU A 303 15.53 -11.18 -10.89
N THR A 304 16.46 -11.77 -10.12
CA THR A 304 17.60 -11.05 -9.54
C THR A 304 18.43 -10.37 -10.63
N GLY A 305 18.73 -11.07 -11.72
CA GLY A 305 19.44 -10.50 -12.88
C GLY A 305 18.68 -9.34 -13.53
N GLN A 306 17.36 -9.47 -13.68
CA GLN A 306 16.51 -8.41 -14.25
C GLN A 306 16.51 -7.14 -13.41
N VAL A 307 16.26 -7.25 -12.09
CA VAL A 307 16.24 -6.09 -11.20
C VAL A 307 17.62 -5.48 -11.01
N THR A 308 18.70 -6.27 -11.06
CA THR A 308 20.08 -5.75 -10.98
C THR A 308 20.41 -4.90 -12.21
N GLU A 309 20.07 -5.40 -13.41
CA GLU A 309 20.26 -4.64 -14.65
C GLU A 309 19.42 -3.36 -14.66
N ALA A 310 18.16 -3.43 -14.24
CA ALA A 310 17.29 -2.26 -14.14
C ALA A 310 17.82 -1.26 -13.09
N THR A 311 18.36 -1.73 -11.97
CA THR A 311 18.99 -0.89 -10.94
C THR A 311 20.17 -0.10 -11.50
N ASN A 312 21.06 -0.75 -12.26
CA ASN A 312 22.21 -0.08 -12.89
C ASN A 312 21.77 1.02 -13.86
N LYS A 313 20.77 0.73 -14.71
CA LYS A 313 20.21 1.73 -15.64
C LYS A 313 19.53 2.88 -14.90
N LEU A 314 18.81 2.58 -13.83
CA LEU A 314 18.11 3.58 -13.03
C LEU A 314 19.10 4.52 -12.34
N TRP A 315 20.20 4.00 -11.79
CA TRP A 315 21.28 4.82 -11.24
C TRP A 315 21.86 5.79 -12.26
N LEU A 316 22.17 5.31 -13.47
CA LEU A 316 22.69 6.16 -14.56
C LEU A 316 21.69 7.26 -14.95
N ARG A 317 20.39 6.96 -14.91
CA ARG A 317 19.34 7.95 -15.19
C ARG A 317 19.26 9.02 -14.09
N ILE A 318 19.19 8.59 -12.83
CA ILE A 318 19.05 9.49 -11.67
C ILE A 318 20.29 10.37 -11.51
N ALA A 319 21.48 9.85 -11.82
CA ALA A 319 22.73 10.62 -11.77
C ALA A 319 22.74 11.84 -12.71
N ASN A 320 21.88 11.86 -13.73
CA ASN A 320 21.73 12.98 -14.66
C ASN A 320 20.56 13.91 -14.30
N TRP A 321 19.85 13.67 -13.20
CA TRP A 321 18.71 14.49 -12.82
C TRP A 321 19.09 15.84 -12.23
N SER A 322 18.30 16.85 -12.57
CA SER A 322 18.26 18.09 -11.81
C SER A 322 17.61 17.87 -10.45
N ARG A 323 17.84 18.80 -9.51
CA ARG A 323 17.15 18.77 -8.22
C ARG A 323 15.62 18.80 -8.39
N ASP A 324 15.10 19.55 -9.36
CA ASP A 324 13.65 19.60 -9.59
C ASP A 324 13.09 18.27 -10.11
N GLN A 325 13.86 17.53 -10.91
CA GLN A 325 13.47 16.17 -11.33
C GLN A 325 13.46 15.21 -10.15
N MET A 326 14.45 15.29 -9.24
CA MET A 326 14.47 14.51 -8.01
C MET A 326 13.29 14.86 -7.09
N LEU A 327 12.96 16.15 -6.99
CA LEU A 327 11.83 16.64 -6.20
C LEU A 327 10.50 16.12 -6.76
N ASP A 328 10.31 16.16 -8.09
CA ASP A 328 9.12 15.62 -8.75
C ASP A 328 8.98 14.11 -8.56
N ALA A 329 10.05 13.36 -8.79
CA ALA A 329 10.02 11.91 -8.69
C ALA A 329 9.64 11.45 -7.28
N GLY A 330 10.23 12.07 -6.25
CA GLY A 330 9.88 11.78 -4.87
C GLY A 330 8.46 12.22 -4.51
N ALA A 331 8.04 13.41 -4.94
CA ALA A 331 6.72 13.94 -4.64
C ALA A 331 5.60 13.09 -5.27
N ILE A 332 5.80 12.67 -6.53
CA ILE A 332 4.92 11.76 -7.26
C ILE A 332 4.88 10.39 -6.59
N THR A 333 6.02 9.86 -6.14
CA THR A 333 6.08 8.53 -5.49
C THR A 333 5.16 8.44 -4.26
N TYR A 334 5.19 9.46 -3.40
CA TYR A 334 4.34 9.56 -2.22
C TYR A 334 2.90 9.90 -2.57
N PHE A 335 2.69 10.83 -3.50
CA PHE A 335 1.36 11.30 -3.88
C PHE A 335 0.56 10.16 -4.52
N ALA A 336 1.21 9.38 -5.37
CA ALA A 336 0.61 8.27 -6.09
C ALA A 336 0.64 6.95 -5.30
N VAL A 337 0.74 6.98 -3.95
CA VAL A 337 0.69 5.76 -3.13
C VAL A 337 -0.62 4.99 -3.32
N CYS A 338 -1.72 5.72 -3.52
CA CYS A 338 -3.06 5.16 -3.64
C CYS A 338 -3.53 5.02 -5.11
N LYS A 339 -2.64 5.19 -6.09
CA LYS A 339 -3.00 5.20 -7.52
C LYS A 339 -3.67 3.91 -8.02
N ASP A 340 -3.36 2.76 -7.40
CA ASP A 340 -3.87 1.47 -7.88
C ASP A 340 -5.40 1.33 -7.69
N VAL A 341 -6.04 2.18 -6.87
CA VAL A 341 -7.52 2.25 -6.84
C VAL A 341 -8.08 2.63 -8.20
N ALA A 342 -7.38 3.49 -8.95
CA ALA A 342 -7.76 3.87 -10.30
C ALA A 342 -7.46 2.76 -11.32
N HIS A 343 -6.38 1.99 -11.14
CA HIS A 343 -6.12 0.80 -11.96
C HIS A 343 -7.19 -0.27 -11.74
N ILE A 344 -7.59 -0.54 -10.50
CA ILE A 344 -8.65 -1.50 -10.14
C ILE A 344 -10.02 -1.03 -10.67
N ALA A 345 -10.32 0.27 -10.56
CA ALA A 345 -11.53 0.85 -11.15
C ALA A 345 -11.49 0.92 -12.69
N GLY A 346 -10.30 0.76 -13.27
CA GLY A 346 -10.04 0.88 -14.71
C GLY A 346 -10.29 2.30 -15.22
N CYS A 347 -9.87 3.32 -14.47
CA CYS A 347 -9.97 4.73 -14.84
C CYS A 347 -8.66 5.50 -14.63
N TYR A 348 -7.53 4.79 -14.53
CA TYR A 348 -6.23 5.40 -14.32
C TYR A 348 -5.85 6.29 -15.51
N ASP A 349 -5.28 7.45 -15.20
CA ASP A 349 -4.80 8.43 -16.17
C ASP A 349 -3.45 8.99 -15.67
N PRO A 350 -2.36 8.92 -16.46
CA PRO A 350 -1.10 9.54 -16.08
C PRO A 350 -1.24 11.01 -15.67
N ASP A 351 -2.14 11.76 -16.32
CA ASP A 351 -2.29 13.19 -16.04
C ASP A 351 -2.83 13.48 -14.63
N ASP A 352 -3.52 12.50 -14.04
CA ASP A 352 -4.01 12.55 -12.67
C ASP A 352 -2.91 12.22 -11.65
N TRP A 353 -2.04 11.25 -11.96
CA TRP A 353 -1.21 10.57 -10.96
C TRP A 353 0.29 10.85 -11.06
N VAL A 354 0.80 11.29 -12.22
CA VAL A 354 2.25 11.58 -12.44
C VAL A 354 2.50 13.06 -12.73
N LYS A 355 1.70 13.95 -12.13
CA LYS A 355 1.86 15.40 -12.23
C LYS A 355 1.64 16.11 -10.89
N ILE A 356 2.29 17.26 -10.74
CA ILE A 356 2.14 18.19 -9.60
C ILE A 356 1.11 19.25 -9.98
N ASP A 357 0.06 19.40 -9.18
CA ASP A 357 -0.96 20.44 -9.31
C ASP A 357 -0.32 21.83 -9.28
N GLU A 358 -0.77 22.74 -10.16
CA GLU A 358 -0.19 24.09 -10.25
C GLU A 358 -0.20 24.84 -8.91
N ARG A 359 -1.19 24.57 -8.04
CA ARG A 359 -1.28 25.19 -6.71
C ARG A 359 -0.21 24.67 -5.77
N ALA A 360 0.14 23.38 -5.87
CA ALA A 360 1.25 22.79 -5.12
C ALA A 360 2.60 23.29 -5.69
N GLU A 361 2.71 23.47 -7.01
CA GLU A 361 3.92 23.96 -7.67
C GLU A 361 4.37 25.33 -7.16
N HIS A 362 3.44 26.19 -6.74
CA HIS A 362 3.76 27.49 -6.14
C HIS A 362 4.64 27.42 -4.88
N PHE A 363 4.64 26.27 -4.18
CA PHE A 363 5.45 26.08 -2.98
C PHE A 363 6.88 25.61 -3.28
N ARG A 364 7.17 25.13 -4.50
CA ARG A 364 8.50 24.62 -4.88
C ARG A 364 9.66 25.54 -4.49
N PRO A 365 9.60 26.88 -4.72
CA PRO A 365 10.72 27.77 -4.38
C PRO A 365 11.06 27.81 -2.88
N LEU A 366 10.11 27.45 -2.00
CA LEU A 366 10.34 27.38 -0.55
C LEU A 366 11.03 26.07 -0.14
N LEU A 367 10.85 25.00 -0.92
CA LEU A 367 11.24 23.64 -0.57
C LEU A 367 12.71 23.35 -0.91
N ASN A 368 13.61 24.13 -0.31
CA ASN A 368 15.02 23.75 -0.16
C ASN A 368 15.18 22.69 0.95
N ASP A 369 16.39 22.16 1.10
CA ASP A 369 16.63 21.02 1.98
C ASP A 369 16.49 21.40 3.46
N GLU A 370 16.94 22.61 3.85
CA GLU A 370 16.85 23.10 5.22
C GLU A 370 15.40 23.37 5.64
N TYR A 371 14.66 24.15 4.86
CA TYR A 371 13.27 24.46 5.14
C TYR A 371 12.42 23.21 5.09
N GLY A 372 12.59 22.36 4.06
CA GLY A 372 11.87 21.10 3.92
C GLY A 372 12.09 20.18 5.12
N ARG A 373 13.33 20.05 5.60
CA ARG A 373 13.65 19.28 6.82
C ARG A 373 12.96 19.87 8.04
N ASP A 374 13.15 21.16 8.29
CA ASP A 374 12.69 21.79 9.54
C ASP A 374 11.16 21.77 9.65
N ILE A 375 10.44 22.04 8.56
CA ILE A 375 8.98 22.00 8.56
C ILE A 375 8.45 20.57 8.69
N LEU A 376 9.06 19.59 8.01
CA LEU A 376 8.65 18.19 8.12
C LEU A 376 8.89 17.67 9.54
N VAL A 377 10.04 17.96 10.14
CA VAL A 377 10.34 17.59 11.53
C VAL A 377 9.33 18.23 12.49
N ALA A 378 9.00 19.51 12.30
CA ALA A 378 8.01 20.17 13.12
C ALA A 378 6.61 19.54 12.99
N LEU A 379 6.18 19.17 11.77
CA LEU A 379 4.92 18.46 11.55
C LEU A 379 4.91 17.08 12.21
N CYS A 380 5.94 16.28 11.97
CA CYS A 380 6.06 14.90 12.44
C CYS A 380 6.29 14.78 13.96
N THR A 381 6.62 15.87 14.64
CA THR A 381 6.80 15.90 16.11
C THR A 381 5.70 16.67 16.84
N ALA A 382 4.66 17.11 16.11
CA ALA A 382 3.57 17.95 16.60
C ALA A 382 4.05 19.30 17.20
N ALA A 383 5.11 19.88 16.66
CA ALA A 383 5.76 21.08 17.22
C ALA A 383 5.21 22.39 16.65
N ASN A 384 4.35 22.34 15.62
CA ASN A 384 3.86 23.57 15.00
C ASN A 384 2.78 24.29 15.83
N PRO A 385 2.55 25.60 15.60
CA PRO A 385 1.56 26.37 16.35
C PRO A 385 0.14 25.80 16.31
N THR A 386 -0.35 25.34 15.15
CA THR A 386 -1.72 24.78 15.03
C THR A 386 -1.89 23.45 15.77
N GLN A 387 -0.77 22.77 16.03
CA GLN A 387 -0.71 21.50 16.74
C GLN A 387 -0.68 21.67 18.27
N GLN A 388 -0.49 22.89 18.79
CA GLN A 388 -0.52 23.14 20.23
C GLN A 388 -1.96 23.29 20.74
N VAL A 389 -2.24 22.71 21.91
CA VAL A 389 -3.57 22.77 22.54
C VAL A 389 -3.45 23.19 24.00
N SER A 390 -4.60 23.34 24.66
CA SER A 390 -4.69 23.59 26.10
C SER A 390 -3.78 22.67 26.92
N ASP A 391 -3.10 23.22 27.93
CA ASP A 391 -2.26 22.49 28.88
C ASP A 391 -3.02 21.44 29.71
N TYR A 392 -4.37 21.47 29.67
CA TYR A 392 -5.22 20.45 30.30
C TYR A 392 -5.43 19.19 29.44
N VAL A 393 -4.84 19.12 28.23
CA VAL A 393 -4.93 17.97 27.32
C VAL A 393 -3.55 17.30 27.22
N MET A 394 -3.53 15.98 27.12
CA MET A 394 -2.31 15.21 26.85
C MET A 394 -2.48 14.38 25.59
N MET A 395 -1.57 14.56 24.63
CA MET A 395 -1.48 13.76 23.42
C MET A 395 -1.02 12.34 23.72
N GLN A 396 -1.55 11.35 22.99
CA GLN A 396 -1.07 9.98 23.06
C GLN A 396 0.43 9.92 22.70
N HIS A 397 1.19 9.10 23.44
CA HIS A 397 2.65 8.91 23.34
C HIS A 397 3.53 10.13 23.71
N ALA A 398 3.09 11.37 23.45
CA ALA A 398 3.89 12.57 23.75
C ALA A 398 3.70 13.12 25.17
N ASN A 399 2.56 12.83 25.84
CA ASN A 399 2.20 13.32 27.18
C ASN A 399 2.34 14.84 27.38
N ARG A 400 2.06 15.63 26.34
CA ARG A 400 2.04 17.10 26.38
C ARG A 400 0.80 17.67 25.69
N GLY A 401 0.53 18.96 25.91
CA GLY A 401 -0.57 19.73 25.29
C GLY A 401 -0.40 19.91 23.79
N ALA A 402 -0.49 18.82 23.03
CA ALA A 402 -0.41 18.82 21.58
C ALA A 402 -1.50 17.95 20.94
N ARG A 403 -1.65 18.07 19.62
CA ARG A 403 -2.35 17.14 18.75
C ARG A 403 -1.65 17.10 17.41
N PHE A 404 -1.74 15.97 16.71
CA PHE A 404 -1.03 15.82 15.45
C PHE A 404 -1.72 16.53 14.27
N PHE A 405 -3.05 16.38 14.16
CA PHE A 405 -3.86 17.02 13.13
C PHE A 405 -4.96 17.88 13.74
N THR A 406 -5.25 19.02 13.11
CA THR A 406 -6.27 19.95 13.55
C THR A 406 -7.68 19.42 13.20
N PRO A 407 -8.61 19.24 14.15
CA PRO A 407 -9.97 18.78 13.86
C PRO A 407 -10.81 19.86 13.14
N ILE A 408 -11.96 19.44 12.59
CA ILE A 408 -12.99 20.35 12.09
C ILE A 408 -13.78 20.91 13.29
N PRO A 409 -13.97 22.24 13.40
CA PRO A 409 -14.65 22.84 14.54
C PRO A 409 -16.16 22.56 14.52
N TYR A 410 -16.75 22.28 15.69
CA TYR A 410 -18.18 21.96 15.83
C TYR A 410 -19.12 23.15 15.57
N SER A 411 -18.61 24.38 15.63
CA SER A 411 -19.36 25.61 15.36
C SER A 411 -19.95 25.68 13.96
N VAL A 412 -19.44 24.89 13.00
CA VAL A 412 -20.04 24.75 11.66
C VAL A 412 -21.45 24.17 11.70
N LEU A 413 -21.77 23.35 12.72
CA LEU A 413 -23.13 22.84 12.95
C LEU A 413 -24.10 23.93 13.43
N ALA A 414 -23.57 25.01 14.00
CA ALA A 414 -24.31 26.18 14.42
C ALA A 414 -24.33 27.30 13.34
N GLY A 415 -23.92 26.99 12.11
CA GLY A 415 -23.96 27.92 10.99
C GLY A 415 -22.72 28.80 10.82
N GLU A 416 -21.59 28.48 11.46
CA GLU A 416 -20.32 29.13 11.11
C GLU A 416 -20.02 28.93 9.61
N PRO A 417 -19.71 30.00 8.86
CA PRO A 417 -19.34 29.89 7.45
C PRO A 417 -18.10 29.01 7.25
N TYR A 418 -18.17 28.12 6.26
CA TYR A 418 -17.09 27.21 5.91
C TYR A 418 -17.00 27.04 4.39
N THR A 419 -15.83 26.68 3.86
CA THR A 419 -15.67 26.34 2.44
C THR A 419 -15.87 24.84 2.23
N ALA A 420 -16.64 24.49 1.21
CA ALA A 420 -17.05 23.09 0.99
C ALA A 420 -15.87 22.21 0.53
N GLY A 421 -15.07 22.71 -0.40
CA GLY A 421 -14.02 21.93 -1.03
C GLY A 421 -12.87 22.79 -1.55
N VAL A 422 -11.83 22.12 -2.01
CA VAL A 422 -10.60 22.74 -2.52
C VAL A 422 -10.68 23.11 -4.00
N GLY A 423 -11.80 22.81 -4.66
CA GLY A 423 -12.02 23.06 -6.09
C GLY A 423 -11.78 21.81 -6.95
N GLU A 424 -11.81 22.00 -8.28
CA GLU A 424 -11.51 20.95 -9.26
C GLU A 424 -10.01 20.61 -9.28
N VAL A 425 -9.62 19.53 -9.97
CA VAL A 425 -8.21 19.27 -10.28
C VAL A 425 -7.71 20.32 -11.27
N HIS A 426 -6.61 20.99 -10.95
CA HIS A 426 -5.97 21.91 -11.90
C HIS A 426 -4.98 21.16 -12.79
N ALA A 427 -4.59 21.79 -13.90
CA ALA A 427 -3.58 21.25 -14.78
C ALA A 427 -2.30 20.94 -14.00
N GLY A 428 -1.76 19.74 -14.22
CA GLY A 428 -0.54 19.29 -13.58
C GLY A 428 0.69 19.62 -14.42
N THR A 429 1.83 19.83 -13.78
CA THR A 429 3.14 19.94 -14.45
C THR A 429 4.12 18.91 -13.89
N THR A 430 5.15 18.58 -14.66
CA THR A 430 6.30 17.82 -14.19
C THR A 430 7.56 18.22 -14.95
N LYS A 431 8.72 18.12 -14.29
CA LYS A 431 10.06 18.29 -14.88
C LYS A 431 10.66 16.95 -15.33
N LEU A 432 9.96 15.84 -15.09
CA LEU A 432 10.33 14.52 -15.56
C LEU A 432 9.97 14.33 -17.04
N PRO A 433 10.57 13.35 -17.73
CA PRO A 433 10.14 12.96 -19.07
C PRO A 433 8.66 12.60 -19.12
N GLU A 434 8.04 12.82 -20.28
CA GLU A 434 6.67 12.38 -20.54
C GLU A 434 6.58 10.85 -20.43
N LYS A 435 5.49 10.37 -19.82
CA LYS A 435 5.23 8.95 -19.63
C LYS A 435 4.96 8.27 -20.97
N LYS A 436 5.68 7.19 -21.28
CA LYS A 436 5.35 6.34 -22.43
C LYS A 436 4.07 5.55 -22.16
N ASP A 437 3.22 5.39 -23.17
CA ASP A 437 1.99 4.59 -23.08
C ASP A 437 2.31 3.08 -23.15
N CYS A 438 2.95 2.57 -22.10
CA CYS A 438 3.43 1.21 -21.98
C CYS A 438 3.35 0.75 -20.52
N TYR A 439 2.55 -0.28 -20.28
CA TYR A 439 2.28 -0.82 -18.94
C TYR A 439 2.47 -2.34 -18.97
N THR A 440 3.45 -2.82 -18.21
CA THR A 440 3.75 -4.24 -18.03
C THR A 440 2.72 -4.86 -17.10
N THR A 441 1.89 -5.75 -17.65
CA THR A 441 0.85 -6.47 -16.91
C THR A 441 1.03 -7.99 -17.04
N SER A 442 0.25 -8.74 -16.30
CA SER A 442 0.08 -10.19 -16.37
C SER A 442 -0.39 -10.69 -17.74
N ARG A 443 -0.93 -9.80 -18.59
CA ARG A 443 -1.35 -10.09 -19.97
C ARG A 443 -0.38 -9.52 -21.01
N GLY A 444 0.84 -9.16 -20.60
CA GLY A 444 1.84 -8.52 -21.43
C GLY A 444 1.80 -6.99 -21.33
N LYS A 445 2.48 -6.32 -22.27
CA LYS A 445 2.53 -4.85 -22.32
C LYS A 445 1.27 -4.30 -22.99
N LEU A 446 0.57 -3.40 -22.30
CA LEU A 446 -0.66 -2.77 -22.77
C LEU A 446 -0.50 -1.25 -22.84
N THR A 447 -1.31 -0.62 -23.69
CA THR A 447 -1.61 0.82 -23.56
C THR A 447 -2.51 1.05 -22.35
N ILE A 448 -2.56 2.26 -21.81
CA ILE A 448 -3.43 2.58 -20.68
C ILE A 448 -4.91 2.42 -21.03
N ALA A 449 -5.29 2.74 -22.28
CA ALA A 449 -6.65 2.57 -22.76
C ALA A 449 -7.07 1.09 -22.77
N ASP A 450 -6.16 0.20 -23.18
CA ASP A 450 -6.38 -1.24 -23.19
C ASP A 450 -6.37 -1.82 -21.79
N TYR A 451 -5.46 -1.35 -20.94
CA TYR A 451 -5.36 -1.79 -19.55
C TYR A 451 -6.63 -1.43 -18.76
N ASN A 452 -7.07 -0.17 -18.81
CA ASN A 452 -8.30 0.29 -18.17
C ASN A 452 -9.53 -0.49 -18.66
N ARG A 453 -9.63 -0.75 -19.96
CA ARG A 453 -10.73 -1.55 -20.52
C ARG A 453 -10.70 -3.00 -20.04
N ALA A 454 -9.52 -3.61 -19.97
CA ALA A 454 -9.35 -4.97 -19.47
C ALA A 454 -9.70 -5.07 -17.98
N SER A 455 -9.29 -4.10 -17.15
CA SER A 455 -9.60 -4.06 -15.72
C SER A 455 -11.10 -3.96 -15.45
N ARG A 456 -11.82 -3.11 -16.20
CA ARG A 456 -13.30 -3.04 -16.11
C ARG A 456 -13.99 -4.34 -16.54
N ALA A 457 -13.43 -5.06 -17.50
CA ALA A 457 -14.05 -6.26 -18.09
C ALA A 457 -13.75 -7.56 -17.32
N ALA A 458 -12.72 -7.58 -16.47
CA ALA A 458 -12.24 -8.78 -15.80
C ALA A 458 -12.33 -8.66 -14.28
N PRO A 459 -13.54 -8.61 -13.68
CA PRO A 459 -13.64 -8.70 -12.23
C PRO A 459 -12.99 -9.99 -11.75
N PRO A 460 -12.19 -9.95 -10.66
CA PRO A 460 -11.72 -11.16 -10.01
C PRO A 460 -12.90 -12.05 -9.73
N THR A 461 -12.77 -13.33 -10.00
CA THR A 461 -13.92 -14.19 -9.93
C THR A 461 -14.40 -14.27 -8.46
N ASN A 462 -13.53 -13.99 -7.46
CA ASN A 462 -13.84 -14.05 -6.02
C ASN A 462 -14.78 -12.91 -5.57
N VAL A 463 -14.92 -11.86 -6.40
CA VAL A 463 -15.90 -10.79 -6.18
C VAL A 463 -17.19 -11.00 -6.97
N ALA A 464 -17.36 -12.16 -7.62
CA ALA A 464 -18.63 -12.54 -8.24
C ALA A 464 -19.75 -12.61 -7.19
N PRO A 465 -21.02 -12.28 -7.55
CA PRO A 465 -22.12 -12.13 -6.60
C PRO A 465 -22.33 -13.30 -5.65
N GLU A 466 -22.06 -14.53 -6.10
CA GLU A 466 -22.21 -15.75 -5.34
C GLU A 466 -21.11 -15.99 -4.28
N TYR A 467 -19.94 -15.34 -4.42
CA TYR A 467 -18.80 -15.50 -3.51
C TYR A 467 -18.47 -14.25 -2.69
N ARG A 468 -18.82 -13.06 -3.19
CA ARG A 468 -18.37 -11.77 -2.66
C ARG A 468 -18.60 -11.65 -1.15
N PHE A 469 -19.74 -12.09 -0.65
CA PHE A 469 -20.13 -11.95 0.76
C PHE A 469 -19.91 -13.21 1.61
N LEU A 470 -19.22 -14.23 1.08
CA LEU A 470 -18.84 -15.42 1.84
C LEU A 470 -17.58 -15.10 2.67
N GLY A 471 -17.79 -14.54 3.85
CA GLY A 471 -16.73 -14.28 4.84
C GLY A 471 -16.39 -15.50 5.70
N GLU A 472 -15.30 -15.41 6.46
CA GLU A 472 -14.82 -16.49 7.34
C GLU A 472 -15.88 -16.91 8.39
N THR A 473 -16.68 -15.96 8.88
CA THR A 473 -17.82 -16.25 9.77
C THR A 473 -18.86 -17.14 9.09
N TRP A 474 -19.19 -16.88 7.82
CA TRP A 474 -20.14 -17.73 7.10
C TRP A 474 -19.55 -19.12 6.86
N LEU A 475 -18.28 -19.18 6.42
CA LEU A 475 -17.56 -20.43 6.16
C LEU A 475 -17.50 -21.33 7.38
N LYS A 476 -17.26 -20.78 8.57
CA LYS A 476 -17.27 -21.52 9.84
C LYS A 476 -18.54 -22.36 10.05
N TYR A 477 -19.71 -21.85 9.65
CA TYR A 477 -20.99 -22.55 9.83
C TYR A 477 -21.45 -23.32 8.59
N HIS A 478 -20.76 -23.16 7.46
CA HIS A 478 -21.17 -23.73 6.16
C HIS A 478 -20.04 -24.51 5.47
N ALA A 479 -18.98 -24.89 6.20
CA ALA A 479 -17.81 -25.57 5.65
C ALA A 479 -18.14 -26.86 4.88
N ASN A 480 -19.23 -27.54 5.24
CA ASN A 480 -19.67 -28.78 4.60
C ASN A 480 -20.63 -28.57 3.40
N THR A 481 -20.87 -27.31 3.00
CA THR A 481 -21.78 -27.02 1.89
C THR A 481 -21.05 -27.08 0.54
N PRO A 482 -21.74 -27.45 -0.56
CA PRO A 482 -21.15 -27.39 -1.90
C PRO A 482 -20.63 -26.01 -2.30
N LEU A 483 -21.24 -24.93 -1.76
CA LEU A 483 -20.82 -23.56 -2.04
C LEU A 483 -19.50 -23.20 -1.36
N ALA A 484 -19.30 -23.62 -0.11
CA ALA A 484 -18.01 -23.46 0.57
C ALA A 484 -16.92 -24.28 -0.14
N ASP A 485 -17.23 -25.51 -0.53
CA ASP A 485 -16.31 -26.38 -1.27
C ASP A 485 -15.90 -25.74 -2.61
N ALA A 486 -16.85 -25.19 -3.36
CA ALA A 486 -16.58 -24.48 -4.62
C ALA A 486 -15.68 -23.25 -4.43
N LEU A 487 -15.88 -22.45 -3.38
CA LEU A 487 -15.03 -21.31 -3.06
C LEU A 487 -13.59 -21.74 -2.76
N TYR A 488 -13.40 -22.79 -1.95
CA TYR A 488 -12.07 -23.31 -1.62
C TYR A 488 -11.37 -23.92 -2.85
N ARG A 489 -12.04 -24.80 -3.60
CA ARG A 489 -11.48 -25.39 -4.84
C ARG A 489 -10.99 -24.33 -5.81
N ARG A 490 -11.70 -23.21 -5.87
CA ARG A 490 -11.35 -22.11 -6.73
C ARG A 490 -10.09 -21.38 -6.29
N GLU A 491 -9.95 -21.08 -5.01
CA GLU A 491 -8.70 -20.52 -4.49
C GLU A 491 -7.53 -21.49 -4.72
N GLN A 492 -7.78 -22.80 -4.57
CA GLN A 492 -6.81 -23.87 -4.72
C GLN A 492 -6.50 -24.25 -6.19
N ARG A 493 -7.14 -23.65 -7.20
CA ARG A 493 -7.08 -24.14 -8.59
C ARG A 493 -5.68 -24.13 -9.22
N THR A 494 -4.84 -23.20 -8.79
CA THR A 494 -3.43 -23.09 -9.21
C THR A 494 -2.47 -23.70 -8.20
N SER A 495 -2.99 -24.25 -7.09
CA SER A 495 -2.17 -24.81 -6.04
C SER A 495 -1.53 -26.11 -6.48
N ARG A 496 -0.24 -26.29 -6.18
CA ARG A 496 0.46 -27.55 -6.52
C ARG A 496 0.02 -28.70 -5.60
N ARG A 497 -0.37 -28.42 -4.35
CA ARG A 497 -0.73 -29.45 -3.36
C ARG A 497 -2.23 -29.52 -3.05
N LEU A 498 -2.98 -28.42 -3.23
CA LEU A 498 -4.38 -28.35 -2.81
C LEU A 498 -5.40 -28.40 -3.95
N LYS A 499 -4.95 -28.46 -5.20
CA LYS A 499 -5.86 -28.53 -6.34
C LYS A 499 -6.92 -29.62 -6.13
N ASP A 500 -8.19 -29.23 -6.27
CA ASP A 500 -9.36 -30.08 -6.13
C ASP A 500 -9.63 -30.68 -4.74
N LYS A 501 -8.92 -30.23 -3.68
CA LYS A 501 -9.14 -30.71 -2.29
C LYS A 501 -10.42 -30.15 -1.67
N GLY A 502 -10.74 -28.89 -1.97
CA GLY A 502 -11.94 -28.23 -1.47
C GLY A 502 -11.84 -27.76 -0.02
N ALA A 503 -13.00 -27.62 0.62
CA ALA A 503 -13.11 -27.09 1.98
C ALA A 503 -12.83 -28.17 3.05
N GLY A 504 -12.63 -27.74 4.30
CA GLY A 504 -12.55 -28.64 5.46
C GLY A 504 -11.15 -29.17 5.80
N LEU A 505 -10.11 -28.74 5.09
CA LEU A 505 -8.73 -29.05 5.47
C LEU A 505 -8.33 -28.33 6.75
N SER A 506 -7.82 -29.07 7.72
CA SER A 506 -7.17 -28.50 8.90
C SER A 506 -5.71 -28.17 8.62
N ARG A 507 -5.10 -27.35 9.49
CA ARG A 507 -3.66 -27.07 9.44
C ARG A 507 -2.80 -28.35 9.51
N ALA A 508 -3.26 -29.36 10.26
CA ALA A 508 -2.58 -30.64 10.36
C ALA A 508 -2.65 -31.43 9.05
N ASP A 509 -3.78 -31.37 8.33
CA ASP A 509 -3.91 -31.98 7.00
C ASP A 509 -2.95 -31.33 5.99
N ILE A 510 -2.81 -29.99 6.05
CA ILE A 510 -1.84 -29.27 5.22
C ILE A 510 -0.41 -29.72 5.52
N LEU A 511 -0.03 -29.80 6.80
CA LEU A 511 1.31 -30.27 7.20
C LEU A 511 1.57 -31.71 6.76
N ALA A 512 0.58 -32.60 6.88
CA ALA A 512 0.69 -33.98 6.41
C ALA A 512 0.89 -34.06 4.88
N LEU A 513 0.17 -33.23 4.11
CA LEU A 513 0.35 -33.12 2.66
C LEU A 513 1.76 -32.65 2.31
N ARG A 514 2.32 -31.68 3.05
CA ARG A 514 3.70 -31.22 2.86
C ARG A 514 4.71 -32.35 3.14
N GLY A 515 4.57 -33.04 4.27
CA GLY A 515 5.51 -34.10 4.67
C GLY A 515 5.50 -35.34 3.76
N SER A 516 4.37 -35.62 3.09
CA SER A 516 4.24 -36.78 2.19
C SER A 516 4.97 -36.64 0.84
N ALA A 517 5.41 -35.43 0.48
CA ALA A 517 5.88 -35.11 -0.87
C ALA A 517 7.40 -35.17 -1.06
N GLY A 518 8.21 -35.28 0.00
CA GLY A 518 9.66 -35.44 -0.10
C GLY A 518 10.43 -34.28 -0.77
N GLU A 519 9.81 -33.11 -0.96
CA GLU A 519 10.36 -31.91 -1.60
C GLU A 519 9.97 -30.60 -0.92
#